data_AF-A0A8D8GMA7-F1
#
_entry.id   AF-A0A8D8GMA7-F1
#
_cell.length_a   1.000
_cell.length_b   1.000
_cell.length_c   1.000
_cell.angle_alpha   90.00
_cell.angle_beta   90.00
_cell.angle_gamma   90.00
#
_symmetry.space_group_name_H-M   'P 1'
#
loop_
_entity.id
_entity.type
_entity.pdbx_description
1 polymer ?
#
loop_
_entity_poly.entity_id
_entity_poly.type
_entity_poly.pdbx_seq_one_letter_code
_entity_poly.pdbx_strand_id
1 'polypeptide(L)'
;MYKYNNNELIDAIFVDFQNCVVGSPIIDLVYFLTSSPSYEVLEQSRDELIYVYHETLSLLLQRLDYKKPIPSLVDLQVELLKHGALEVILSLTTAPFLRTKNAQNTPAMQPTLYKDEQKVDLKPVLKAHAGHINQQLKDYELRGLLDWGAAESKIKGLMGRFQK
;
A
#
# COMPACT_ATOMS: atom_id res chain seq x y z
N MET A 1 7.14 -16.74 -3.31
CA MET A 1 6.93 -17.84 -4.26
C MET A 1 5.83 -18.75 -3.74
N TYR A 2 4.90 -19.18 -4.59
CA TYR A 2 3.73 -19.97 -4.22
C TYR A 2 3.86 -21.40 -4.75
N LYS A 3 3.41 -22.38 -3.96
CA LYS A 3 3.35 -23.80 -4.34
C LYS A 3 1.89 -24.21 -4.44
N TYR A 4 1.52 -24.82 -5.55
CA TYR A 4 0.16 -25.29 -5.81
C TYR A 4 0.11 -26.82 -5.96
N ASN A 5 -0.99 -27.41 -5.52
CA ASN A 5 -1.36 -28.80 -5.82
C ASN A 5 -2.78 -28.79 -6.39
N ASN A 6 -2.98 -29.24 -7.63
CA ASN A 6 -4.29 -29.24 -8.31
C ASN A 6 -5.05 -27.89 -8.20
N ASN A 7 -4.33 -26.77 -8.41
CA ASN A 7 -4.82 -25.38 -8.26
C ASN A 7 -5.11 -24.91 -6.83
N GLU A 8 -4.91 -25.73 -5.81
CA GLU A 8 -4.97 -25.30 -4.42
C GLU A 8 -3.61 -24.79 -3.96
N LEU A 9 -3.58 -23.61 -3.35
CA LEU A 9 -2.37 -23.07 -2.74
C LEU A 9 -2.03 -23.90 -1.49
N ILE A 10 -0.88 -24.56 -1.49
CA ILE A 10 -0.44 -25.43 -0.38
C ILE A 10 0.75 -24.86 0.40
N ASP A 11 1.50 -23.92 -0.18
CA ASP A 11 2.62 -23.28 0.50
C ASP A 11 2.96 -21.92 -0.12
N ALA A 12 3.51 -21.02 0.69
CA ALA A 12 3.94 -19.71 0.27
C ALA A 12 5.20 -19.29 1.05
N ILE A 13 6.22 -18.83 0.33
CA ILE A 13 7.42 -18.24 0.92
C ILE A 13 7.54 -16.77 0.52
N PHE A 14 7.88 -15.90 1.48
CA PHE A 14 8.23 -14.52 1.20
C PHE A 14 9.63 -14.43 0.58
N VAL A 15 9.80 -13.53 -0.38
CA VAL A 15 11.06 -13.30 -1.12
C VAL A 15 11.28 -11.78 -1.24
N ASP A 16 12.46 -11.37 -1.74
CA ASP A 16 12.75 -9.98 -2.10
C ASP A 16 12.68 -8.96 -0.94
N PHE A 17 13.40 -9.24 0.14
CA PHE A 17 13.46 -8.41 1.36
C PHE A 17 14.26 -7.10 1.22
N GLN A 18 14.65 -6.69 0.01
CA GLN A 18 15.51 -5.51 -0.21
C GLN A 18 14.91 -4.16 0.24
N ASN A 19 13.58 -4.09 0.38
CA ASN A 19 12.85 -2.87 0.74
C ASN A 19 12.20 -2.99 2.13
N CYS A 20 12.60 -3.98 2.93
CA CYS A 20 12.07 -4.15 4.28
C CYS A 20 12.56 -3.05 5.20
N VAL A 21 11.63 -2.49 5.98
CA VAL A 21 11.89 -1.46 6.98
C VAL A 21 11.29 -1.88 8.31
N VAL A 22 11.93 -1.51 9.41
CA VAL A 22 11.33 -1.65 10.75
C VAL A 22 10.45 -0.43 10.99
N GLY A 23 9.14 -0.62 11.08
CA GLY A 23 8.21 0.48 11.20
C GLY A 23 6.79 0.06 11.56
N SER A 24 5.84 0.95 11.30
CA SER A 24 4.42 0.67 11.49
C SER A 24 3.98 -0.49 10.58
N PRO A 25 3.17 -1.45 11.09
CA PRO A 25 2.61 -2.53 10.26
C PRO A 25 1.70 -2.00 9.14
N ILE A 26 1.32 -0.71 9.17
CA ILE A 26 0.59 -0.05 8.11
C ILE A 26 1.40 0.08 6.83
N ILE A 27 2.72 0.17 6.90
CA ILE A 27 3.58 0.26 5.71
C ILE A 27 3.40 -1.01 4.87
N ASP A 28 3.49 -2.18 5.51
CA ASP A 28 3.32 -3.47 4.86
C ASP A 28 1.88 -3.66 4.34
N LEU A 29 0.88 -3.29 5.15
CA LEU A 29 -0.54 -3.41 4.76
C LEU A 29 -0.88 -2.53 3.55
N VAL A 30 -0.46 -1.26 3.56
CA VAL A 30 -0.71 -0.35 2.43
C VAL A 30 0.04 -0.84 1.19
N TYR A 31 1.28 -1.30 1.34
CA TYR A 31 2.02 -1.87 0.22
C TYR A 31 1.29 -3.09 -0.37
N PHE A 32 0.82 -4.01 0.48
CA PHE A 32 0.03 -5.16 0.06
C PHE A 32 -1.24 -4.73 -0.69
N LEU A 33 -2.10 -3.91 -0.07
CA LEU A 33 -3.39 -3.48 -0.65
C LEU A 33 -3.23 -2.81 -2.01
N THR A 34 -2.17 -2.01 -2.20
CA THR A 34 -1.96 -1.27 -3.44
C THR A 34 -1.33 -2.13 -4.54
N SER A 35 -0.49 -3.10 -4.19
CA SER A 35 0.31 -3.86 -5.16
C SER A 35 -0.21 -5.25 -5.52
N SER A 36 -0.83 -5.96 -4.57
CA SER A 36 -0.97 -7.43 -4.67
C SER A 36 -2.37 -7.91 -5.11
N PRO A 37 -3.48 -7.48 -4.48
CA PRO A 37 -4.83 -7.87 -4.93
C PRO A 37 -5.12 -7.34 -6.33
N SER A 38 -5.97 -7.99 -7.14
CA SER A 38 -6.48 -7.37 -8.36
C SER A 38 -7.32 -6.11 -8.04
N TYR A 39 -7.60 -5.26 -9.02
CA TYR A 39 -8.43 -4.08 -8.76
C TYR A 39 -9.83 -4.49 -8.28
N GLU A 40 -10.38 -5.55 -8.84
CA GLU A 40 -11.70 -6.09 -8.51
C GLU A 40 -11.72 -6.65 -7.07
N VAL A 41 -10.69 -7.41 -6.68
CA VAL A 41 -10.57 -7.93 -5.31
C VAL A 41 -10.40 -6.77 -4.31
N LEU A 42 -9.59 -5.77 -4.65
CA LEU A 42 -9.42 -4.60 -3.80
C LEU A 42 -10.74 -3.82 -3.63
N GLU A 43 -11.53 -3.67 -4.70
CA GLU A 43 -12.81 -2.97 -4.64
C GLU A 43 -13.86 -3.74 -3.80
N GLN A 44 -13.90 -5.06 -3.94
CA GLN A 44 -14.94 -5.90 -3.32
C GLN A 44 -14.60 -6.35 -1.90
N SER A 45 -13.32 -6.52 -1.58
CA SER A 45 -12.86 -7.21 -0.36
C SER A 45 -11.85 -6.40 0.45
N ARG A 46 -11.71 -5.08 0.24
CA ARG A 46 -10.74 -4.24 0.99
C ARG A 46 -10.85 -4.44 2.50
N ASP A 47 -12.07 -4.35 3.03
CA ASP A 47 -12.31 -4.39 4.47
C ASP A 47 -12.05 -5.79 5.04
N GLU A 48 -12.38 -6.83 4.27
CA GLU A 48 -12.05 -8.22 4.61
C GLU A 48 -10.53 -8.44 4.66
N LEU A 49 -9.79 -7.92 3.67
CA LEU A 49 -8.32 -8.00 3.65
C LEU A 49 -7.70 -7.30 4.86
N ILE A 50 -8.21 -6.13 5.24
CA ILE A 50 -7.76 -5.39 6.44
C ILE A 50 -8.08 -6.18 7.71
N TYR A 51 -9.28 -6.77 7.79
CA TYR A 51 -9.69 -7.58 8.92
C TYR A 51 -8.81 -8.83 9.09
N VAL A 52 -8.59 -9.59 8.01
CA VAL A 52 -7.73 -10.78 8.02
C VAL A 52 -6.29 -10.42 8.40
N TYR A 53 -5.77 -9.29 7.91
CA TYR A 53 -4.46 -8.78 8.32
C TYR A 53 -4.41 -8.46 9.82
N HIS A 54 -5.42 -7.77 10.34
CA HIS A 54 -5.53 -7.41 11.76
C HIS A 54 -5.59 -8.66 12.67
N GLU A 55 -6.43 -9.63 12.34
CA GLU A 55 -6.55 -10.90 13.07
C GLU A 55 -5.21 -11.64 13.09
N THR A 56 -4.55 -11.73 11.94
CA THR A 56 -3.25 -12.39 11.81
C THR A 56 -2.16 -11.68 12.62
N LEU A 57 -2.10 -10.35 12.52
CA LEU A 57 -1.16 -9.53 13.29
C LEU A 57 -1.36 -9.73 14.80
N SER A 58 -2.62 -9.68 15.25
CA SER A 58 -2.97 -9.84 16.66
C SER A 58 -2.57 -11.23 17.19
N LEU A 59 -2.87 -12.28 16.43
CA LEU A 59 -2.48 -13.65 16.76
C LEU A 59 -0.95 -13.81 16.85
N LEU A 60 -0.21 -13.24 15.90
CA LEU A 60 1.25 -13.31 15.89
C LEU A 60 1.88 -12.56 17.06
N LEU A 61 1.39 -11.35 17.38
CA LEU A 61 1.87 -10.59 18.53
C LEU A 61 1.63 -11.34 19.85
N GLN A 62 0.49 -12.03 20.00
CA GLN A 62 0.23 -12.88 21.17
C GLN A 62 1.22 -14.06 21.25
N ARG A 63 1.43 -14.77 20.13
CA ARG A 63 2.34 -15.92 20.06
C ARG A 63 3.80 -15.56 20.32
N LEU A 64 4.20 -14.34 19.94
CA LEU A 64 5.53 -13.80 20.16
C LEU A 64 5.71 -13.17 21.55
N ASP A 65 4.73 -13.31 22.44
CA ASP A 65 4.77 -12.76 23.80
C ASP A 65 5.06 -11.24 23.82
N TYR A 66 4.42 -10.52 22.88
CA TYR A 66 4.58 -9.08 22.73
C TYR A 66 4.10 -8.35 24.00
N LYS A 67 4.95 -7.50 24.55
CA LYS A 67 4.74 -6.88 25.88
C LYS A 67 3.94 -5.58 25.87
N LYS A 68 3.70 -4.99 24.70
CA LYS A 68 2.90 -3.75 24.59
C LYS A 68 1.46 -4.08 24.18
N PRO A 69 0.53 -3.12 24.30
CA PRO A 69 -0.84 -3.33 23.83
C PRO A 69 -0.89 -3.76 22.36
N ILE A 70 -1.72 -4.76 22.09
CA ILE A 70 -2.02 -5.19 20.72
C ILE A 70 -3.03 -4.20 20.13
N PRO A 71 -2.79 -3.67 18.92
CA PRO A 71 -3.69 -2.71 18.31
C PRO A 71 -5.07 -3.33 18.06
N SER A 72 -6.13 -2.59 18.37
CA SER A 72 -7.48 -2.96 17.95
C SER A 72 -7.66 -2.74 16.44
N LEU A 73 -8.74 -3.29 15.87
CA LEU A 73 -9.08 -3.03 14.47
C LEU A 73 -9.31 -1.53 14.21
N VAL A 74 -9.90 -0.83 15.18
CA VAL A 74 -10.14 0.62 15.12
C VAL A 74 -8.80 1.37 15.10
N ASP A 75 -7.84 0.98 15.95
CA ASP A 75 -6.51 1.60 15.94
C ASP A 75 -5.82 1.42 14.59
N LEU A 76 -5.92 0.22 13.99
CA LEU A 76 -5.35 -0.08 12.68
C LEU A 76 -6.00 0.77 11.57
N GLN A 77 -7.32 0.93 11.59
CA GLN A 77 -8.04 1.76 10.62
C GLN A 77 -7.73 3.25 10.77
N VAL A 78 -7.62 3.75 12.00
CA VAL A 78 -7.17 5.13 12.27
C VAL A 78 -5.75 5.33 11.73
N GLU A 79 -4.87 4.36 11.93
CA GLU A 79 -3.49 4.44 11.46
C GLU A 79 -3.39 4.38 9.92
N LEU A 80 -4.25 3.58 9.27
CA LEU A 80 -4.41 3.60 7.80
C LEU A 80 -4.80 4.99 7.29
N LEU A 81 -5.75 5.66 7.94
CA LEU A 81 -6.17 7.01 7.55
C LEU A 81 -5.05 8.04 7.70
N LYS A 82 -4.30 7.99 8.81
CA LYS A 82 -3.12 8.85 9.02
C LYS A 82 -2.03 8.64 7.96
N HIS A 83 -1.88 7.41 7.49
CA HIS A 83 -0.95 7.05 6.42
C HIS A 83 -1.63 7.05 5.03
N GLY A 84 -2.82 7.62 4.90
CA GLY A 84 -3.65 7.47 3.70
C GLY A 84 -3.01 8.02 2.44
N ALA A 85 -1.98 8.83 2.56
CA ALA A 85 -1.27 9.30 1.40
C ALA A 85 -0.02 8.52 1.04
N LEU A 86 0.51 7.67 1.92
CA LEU A 86 1.33 6.55 1.48
C LEU A 86 0.50 5.67 0.54
N GLU A 87 -0.79 5.44 0.84
CA GLU A 87 -1.72 4.72 -0.03
C GLU A 87 -1.91 5.44 -1.37
N VAL A 88 -2.11 6.76 -1.37
CA VAL A 88 -2.19 7.56 -2.61
C VAL A 88 -0.91 7.46 -3.43
N ILE A 89 0.26 7.69 -2.81
CA ILE A 89 1.56 7.66 -3.51
C ILE A 89 1.79 6.29 -4.13
N LEU A 90 1.66 5.20 -3.37
CA LEU A 90 1.90 3.84 -3.88
C LEU A 90 0.90 3.44 -4.96
N SER A 91 -0.37 3.81 -4.82
CA SER A 91 -1.41 3.50 -5.81
C SER A 91 -1.20 4.22 -7.15
N LEU A 92 -0.68 5.45 -7.13
CA LEU A 92 -0.50 6.23 -8.36
C LEU A 92 0.88 6.01 -9.01
N THR A 93 1.91 5.70 -8.21
CA THR A 93 3.29 5.65 -8.70
C THR A 93 3.87 4.24 -8.82
N THR A 94 3.38 3.28 -8.04
CA THR A 94 3.97 1.94 -7.96
C THR A 94 3.01 0.89 -8.51
N ALA A 95 1.74 0.93 -8.09
CA ALA A 95 0.75 -0.07 -8.47
C ALA A 95 0.57 -0.25 -9.98
N PRO A 96 0.52 0.78 -10.85
CA PRO A 96 0.35 0.59 -12.28
C PRO A 96 1.50 -0.22 -12.91
N PHE A 97 2.71 -0.10 -12.38
CA PHE A 97 3.89 -0.81 -12.87
C PHE A 97 4.00 -2.23 -12.33
N LEU A 98 3.51 -2.50 -11.12
CA LEU A 98 3.44 -3.86 -10.59
C LEU A 98 2.33 -4.68 -11.24
N ARG A 99 1.29 -4.01 -11.73
CA ARG A 99 0.12 -4.64 -12.37
C ARG A 99 0.27 -4.81 -13.87
N THR A 100 1.33 -4.29 -14.47
CA THR A 100 1.57 -4.46 -15.90
C THR A 100 2.05 -5.87 -16.21
N LYS A 101 1.54 -6.47 -17.28
CA LYS A 101 2.01 -7.78 -17.76
C LYS A 101 3.32 -7.69 -18.55
N ASN A 102 3.70 -6.48 -18.97
CA ASN A 102 4.90 -6.28 -19.76
C ASN A 102 6.10 -5.99 -18.85
N ALA A 103 6.94 -7.00 -18.62
CA ALA A 103 8.13 -6.88 -17.78
C ALA A 103 9.09 -5.75 -18.20
N GLN A 104 9.09 -5.34 -19.48
CA GLN A 104 9.92 -4.22 -19.94
C GLN A 104 9.43 -2.85 -19.45
N ASN A 105 8.16 -2.77 -19.07
CA ASN A 105 7.55 -1.56 -18.55
C ASN A 105 7.63 -1.49 -17.01
N THR A 106 8.14 -2.52 -16.34
CA THR A 106 8.35 -2.52 -14.89
C THR A 106 9.74 -1.97 -14.60
N PRO A 107 9.87 -0.81 -13.95
CA PRO A 107 11.19 -0.28 -13.60
C PRO A 107 11.89 -1.21 -12.61
N ALA A 108 13.22 -1.25 -12.68
CA ALA A 108 14.01 -1.96 -11.68
C ALA A 108 13.72 -1.37 -10.29
N MET A 109 13.16 -2.17 -9.39
CA MET A 109 12.85 -1.74 -8.02
C MET A 109 14.10 -1.67 -7.12
N GLN A 110 15.20 -2.29 -7.56
CA GLN A 110 16.51 -2.19 -6.90
C GLN A 110 17.41 -1.25 -7.72
N PRO A 111 18.02 -0.22 -7.09
CA PRO A 111 18.95 0.68 -7.78
C PRO A 111 20.13 -0.05 -8.45
N THR A 112 20.59 -1.16 -7.87
CA THR A 112 21.69 -1.99 -8.38
C THR A 112 21.36 -2.75 -9.67
N LEU A 113 20.08 -2.89 -10.00
CA LEU A 113 19.60 -3.52 -11.23
C LEU A 113 19.26 -2.51 -12.32
N TYR A 114 19.37 -1.21 -12.03
CA TYR A 114 19.14 -0.15 -12.99
C TYR A 114 20.24 -0.14 -14.05
N LYS A 115 19.84 -0.10 -15.32
CA LYS A 115 20.75 0.12 -16.46
C LYS A 115 20.40 1.48 -17.07
N ASP A 116 21.40 2.35 -17.26
CA ASP A 116 21.21 3.71 -17.76
C ASP A 116 20.46 3.79 -19.11
N GLU A 117 20.50 2.71 -19.90
CA GLU A 117 19.84 2.61 -21.20
C GLU A 117 18.34 2.24 -21.12
N GLN A 118 17.85 1.83 -19.95
CA GLN A 118 16.50 1.29 -19.77
C GLN A 118 15.47 2.42 -19.58
N LYS A 119 15.08 3.06 -20.69
CA LYS A 119 14.07 4.11 -20.68
C LYS A 119 12.67 3.49 -20.57
N VAL A 120 12.08 3.51 -19.39
CA VAL A 120 10.70 3.05 -19.18
C VAL A 120 9.73 4.05 -19.80
N ASP A 121 8.96 3.64 -20.82
CA ASP A 121 7.87 4.47 -21.34
C ASP A 121 6.66 4.35 -20.40
N LEU A 122 6.43 5.40 -19.62
CA LEU A 122 5.37 5.46 -18.61
C LEU A 122 3.99 5.63 -19.26
N LYS A 123 3.91 6.24 -20.45
CA LYS A 123 2.63 6.65 -21.05
C LYS A 123 1.72 5.46 -21.38
N PRO A 124 2.20 4.35 -21.97
CA PRO A 124 1.37 3.18 -22.23
C PRO A 124 0.82 2.55 -20.95
N VAL A 125 1.65 2.45 -19.89
CA VAL A 125 1.23 1.89 -18.60
C VAL A 125 0.12 2.74 -17.99
N LEU A 126 0.33 4.05 -17.89
CA LEU A 126 -0.66 4.96 -17.33
C LEU A 126 -1.95 4.98 -18.15
N LYS A 127 -1.86 4.93 -19.49
CA LYS A 127 -3.04 4.84 -20.35
C LYS A 127 -3.82 3.54 -20.13
N ALA A 128 -3.13 2.41 -19.98
CA ALA A 128 -3.76 1.11 -19.75
C ALA A 128 -4.52 1.07 -18.41
N HIS A 129 -4.04 1.80 -17.40
CA HIS A 129 -4.65 1.84 -16.06
C HIS A 129 -5.49 3.10 -15.80
N ALA A 130 -5.69 3.97 -16.79
CA ALA A 130 -6.32 5.28 -16.60
C ALA A 130 -7.72 5.22 -15.99
N GLY A 131 -8.53 4.21 -16.36
CA GLY A 131 -9.87 4.01 -15.79
C GLY A 131 -9.84 3.81 -14.28
N HIS A 132 -8.99 2.89 -13.81
CA HIS A 132 -8.82 2.62 -12.38
C HIS A 132 -8.18 3.79 -11.64
N ILE A 133 -7.17 4.44 -12.23
CA ILE A 133 -6.53 5.62 -11.64
C ILE A 133 -7.57 6.73 -11.40
N ASN A 134 -8.41 7.03 -12.41
CA ASN A 134 -9.45 8.04 -12.27
C ASN A 134 -10.48 7.69 -11.20
N GLN A 135 -10.84 6.41 -11.07
CA GLN A 135 -11.74 5.97 -10.02
C GLN A 135 -11.11 6.12 -8.63
N GLN A 136 -9.88 5.63 -8.46
CA GLN A 136 -9.13 5.76 -7.21
C GLN A 136 -8.97 7.22 -6.78
N LEU A 137 -8.68 8.14 -7.71
CA LEU A 137 -8.60 9.57 -7.42
C LEU A 137 -9.91 10.13 -6.85
N LYS A 138 -11.06 9.74 -7.39
CA LYS A 138 -12.37 10.14 -6.85
C LYS A 138 -12.57 9.58 -5.44
N ASP A 139 -12.20 8.33 -5.22
CA ASP A 139 -12.35 7.69 -3.91
C ASP A 139 -11.41 8.29 -2.86
N TYR A 140 -10.23 8.76 -3.28
CA TYR A 140 -9.29 9.48 -2.40
C TYR A 140 -9.78 10.88 -2.07
N GLU A 141 -10.36 11.59 -3.05
CA GLU A 141 -11.00 12.89 -2.82
C GLU A 141 -12.13 12.76 -1.80
N LEU A 142 -13.03 11.77 -1.97
CA LEU A 142 -14.15 11.53 -1.04
C LEU A 142 -13.69 11.21 0.38
N ARG A 143 -12.51 10.60 0.53
CA ARG A 143 -11.90 10.29 1.83
C ARG A 143 -11.03 11.44 2.37
N GLY A 144 -10.88 12.54 1.64
CA GLY A 144 -10.02 13.68 1.98
C GLY A 144 -8.52 13.36 1.94
N LEU A 145 -8.11 12.28 1.26
CA LEU A 145 -6.73 11.83 1.22
C LEU A 145 -5.86 12.64 0.26
N LEU A 146 -6.46 13.36 -0.70
CA LEU A 146 -5.73 14.25 -1.61
C LEU A 146 -5.32 15.58 -0.94
N ASP A 147 -6.03 15.98 0.13
CA ASP A 147 -5.77 17.22 0.87
C ASP A 147 -4.77 17.08 2.03
N TRP A 148 -4.24 15.88 2.27
CA TRP A 148 -3.38 15.54 3.41
C TRP A 148 -2.26 16.56 3.70
N GLY A 149 -1.52 17.02 2.68
CA GLY A 149 -0.44 18.00 2.85
C GLY A 149 -0.91 19.44 3.05
N ALA A 150 -2.10 19.78 2.54
CA ALA A 150 -2.68 21.11 2.67
C ALA A 150 -3.34 21.31 4.05
N ALA A 151 -4.01 20.28 4.58
CA ALA A 151 -4.68 20.33 5.87
C ALA A 151 -3.69 20.38 7.04
N GLU A 152 -2.66 19.53 7.08
CA GLU A 152 -1.67 19.55 8.16
C GLU A 152 -0.90 20.87 8.25
N SER A 153 -0.50 21.42 7.10
CA SER A 153 0.22 22.69 7.03
C SER A 153 -0.63 23.86 7.49
N LYS A 154 -1.92 23.88 7.12
CA LYS A 154 -2.89 24.90 7.58
C LYS A 154 -3.17 24.75 9.08
N ILE A 155 -3.37 23.54 9.58
CA ILE A 155 -3.66 23.28 11.01
C ILE A 155 -2.44 23.64 11.88
N LYS A 156 -1.23 23.22 11.52
CA LYS A 156 0.01 23.61 12.23
C LYS A 156 0.22 25.12 12.19
N GLY A 157 -0.01 25.75 11.02
CA GLY A 157 0.07 27.20 10.86
C GLY A 157 -0.96 27.97 11.70
N LEU A 158 -2.17 27.43 11.86
CA LEU A 158 -3.20 27.99 12.73
C LEU A 158 -2.88 27.78 14.21
N MET A 159 -2.47 26.58 14.62
CA MET A 159 -2.10 26.28 16.01
C MET A 159 -0.94 27.16 16.49
N GLY A 160 0.06 27.43 15.65
CA GLY A 160 1.15 28.36 15.96
C GLY A 160 0.70 29.81 16.19
N ARG A 161 -0.49 30.21 15.72
CA ARG A 161 -1.06 31.56 15.99
C ARG A 161 -1.70 31.69 17.38
N PHE A 162 -2.09 30.57 17.99
CA PHE A 162 -2.75 30.53 19.30
C PHE A 162 -1.79 30.19 20.46
N GLN A 163 -0.52 29.90 20.16
CA GLN A 163 0.53 29.66 21.16
C GLN A 163 1.33 30.93 21.50
N LYS A 164 0.74 32.12 21.32
CA LYS A 164 1.32 33.40 21.76
C LYS A 164 0.66 33.91 23.03
#